data_AF-A0A2T4VC06-F1
#
_entry.id   AF-A0A2T4VC06-F1
#
_cell.length_a   1.000
_cell.length_b   1.000
_cell.length_c   1.000
_cell.angle_alpha   90.00
_cell.angle_beta   90.00
_cell.angle_gamma   90.00
#
_symmetry.space_group_name_H-M   'P 1'
#
loop_
_entity.id
_entity.type
_entity.pdbx_description
1 polymer ?
#
loop_
_entity_poly.entity_id
_entity_poly.type
_entity_poly.pdbx_seq_one_letter_code
_entity_poly.pdbx_strand_id
1 'polypeptide(L)'
;MPPRPGGSESMNATMSTKWDVRVLAVAGTGMLGLAGVFLWRDLQVPHELLLAVAAVLASAVALAEVPRERPLAGPLVLLLTGIGGGLWYAATKSGLLLVGLGLTVLTSAITVARTWRHSEAREDRLQAVLLWYGLTAAVIAASWAFYFHFFTLGFAADDIGRRLVLTLGWLATGVGLVVYGRMRGEGVIRDAGFAFIAMALGKALLYDTTHLNGTLRVAGLAGAGALMLGGAWLSSQRTARSA
;
A
#
# COMPACT_ATOMS: atom_id res chain seq x y z
N MET A 1 8.92 -2.23 69.47
CA MET A 1 8.69 -2.57 68.04
C MET A 1 9.74 -1.86 67.22
N PRO A 2 10.69 -2.56 66.58
CA PRO A 2 11.64 -1.92 65.68
C PRO A 2 10.97 -1.58 64.34
N PRO A 3 11.38 -0.50 63.66
CA PRO A 3 10.83 -0.11 62.36
C PRO A 3 11.26 -1.10 61.28
N ARG A 4 10.34 -1.48 60.37
CA ARG A 4 10.63 -2.37 59.24
C ARG A 4 11.66 -1.73 58.28
N PRO A 5 12.85 -2.32 58.07
CA PRO A 5 13.79 -1.90 57.06
C PRO A 5 13.38 -2.54 55.73
N GLY A 6 12.68 -1.81 54.86
CA GLY A 6 12.28 -2.37 53.56
C GLY A 6 11.99 -1.35 52.45
N GLY A 7 11.97 -0.05 52.79
CA GLY A 7 11.63 1.00 51.82
C GLY A 7 12.79 1.43 50.92
N SER A 8 14.03 1.47 51.43
CA SER A 8 15.17 2.04 50.70
C SER A 8 15.81 1.07 49.71
N GLU A 9 15.93 -0.22 50.05
CA GLU A 9 16.55 -1.23 49.18
C GLU A 9 15.70 -1.56 47.96
N SER A 10 14.37 -1.68 48.13
CA SER A 10 13.45 -1.96 47.02
C SER A 10 13.36 -0.80 46.01
N MET A 11 13.51 0.44 46.48
CA MET A 11 13.50 1.65 45.64
C MET A 11 14.80 1.83 44.86
N ASN A 12 15.95 1.46 45.44
CA ASN A 12 17.24 1.49 44.74
C ASN A 12 17.35 0.40 43.65
N ALA A 13 16.84 -0.81 43.93
CA ALA A 13 16.84 -1.89 42.96
C ALA A 13 15.99 -1.58 41.71
N THR A 14 14.85 -0.92 41.89
CA THR A 14 13.96 -0.51 40.78
C THR A 14 14.47 0.69 39.99
N MET A 15 15.24 1.59 40.60
CA MET A 15 15.94 2.65 39.84
C MET A 15 17.07 2.10 38.99
N SER A 16 17.88 1.17 39.51
CA SER A 16 18.99 0.53 38.77
C SER A 16 18.48 -0.13 37.49
N THR A 17 17.45 -0.95 37.57
CA THR A 17 16.92 -1.69 36.41
C THR A 17 16.39 -0.77 35.31
N LYS A 18 15.73 0.34 35.67
CA LYS A 18 15.26 1.33 34.69
C LYS A 18 16.41 2.04 33.98
N TRP A 19 17.50 2.29 34.70
CA TRP A 19 18.70 2.89 34.13
C TRP A 19 19.42 1.93 33.18
N ASP A 20 19.58 0.67 33.59
CA ASP A 20 20.21 -0.37 32.77
C ASP A 20 19.46 -0.57 31.44
N VAL A 21 18.12 -0.61 31.48
CA VAL A 21 17.28 -0.71 30.28
C VAL A 21 17.45 0.51 29.37
N ARG A 22 17.54 1.73 29.93
CA ARG A 22 17.75 2.95 29.14
C ARG A 22 19.13 2.98 28.49
N VAL A 23 20.17 2.59 29.23
CA VAL A 23 21.54 2.54 28.71
C VAL A 23 21.65 1.51 27.59
N LEU A 24 21.08 0.31 27.78
CA LEU A 24 21.03 -0.71 26.75
C LEU A 24 20.25 -0.26 25.51
N ALA A 25 19.11 0.43 25.70
CA ALA A 25 18.32 0.96 24.59
C ALA A 25 19.08 2.05 23.80
N VAL A 26 19.75 2.97 24.49
CA VAL A 26 20.54 4.03 23.84
C VAL A 26 21.75 3.43 23.13
N ALA A 27 22.49 2.53 23.78
CA ALA A 27 23.65 1.87 23.20
C ALA A 27 23.27 1.00 21.99
N GLY A 28 22.20 0.21 22.11
CA GLY A 28 21.67 -0.60 21.00
C GLY A 28 21.22 0.25 19.81
N THR A 29 20.53 1.37 20.08
CA THR A 29 20.12 2.32 19.04
C THR A 29 21.33 2.97 18.36
N GLY A 30 22.36 3.34 19.12
CA GLY A 30 23.61 3.88 18.59
C GLY A 30 24.35 2.88 17.69
N MET A 31 24.43 1.61 18.11
CA MET A 31 25.07 0.55 17.33
C MET A 31 24.30 0.24 16.04
N LEU A 32 22.97 0.22 16.07
CA LEU A 32 22.14 0.08 14.87
C LEU A 32 22.31 1.27 13.91
N GLY A 33 22.42 2.49 14.45
CA GLY A 33 22.72 3.68 13.66
C GLY A 33 24.07 3.59 12.95
N LEU A 34 25.13 3.20 13.68
CA LEU A 34 26.47 3.00 13.11
C LEU A 34 26.50 1.86 12.08
N ALA A 35 25.80 0.75 12.34
CA ALA A 35 25.65 -0.32 11.36
C ALA A 35 24.99 0.18 10.08
N GLY A 36 23.96 1.04 10.17
CA GLY A 36 23.35 1.69 9.02
C GLY A 36 24.32 2.59 8.24
N VAL A 37 25.16 3.36 8.94
CA VAL A 37 26.18 4.22 8.32
C VAL A 37 27.24 3.39 7.60
N PHE A 38 27.76 2.33 8.23
CA PHE A 38 28.75 1.45 7.60
C PHE A 38 28.16 0.64 6.47
N LEU A 39 26.92 0.19 6.58
CA LEU A 39 26.20 -0.46 5.49
C LEU A 39 26.12 0.49 4.27
N TRP A 40 25.82 1.76 4.49
CA TRP A 40 25.74 2.74 3.40
C TRP A 40 27.10 3.08 2.79
N ARG A 41 28.09 3.37 3.64
CA ARG A 41 29.42 3.82 3.22
C ARG A 41 30.26 2.70 2.61
N ASP A 42 30.26 1.54 3.26
CA ASP A 42 31.21 0.47 2.96
C ASP A 42 30.60 -0.61 2.04
N LEU A 43 29.27 -0.80 2.06
CA LEU A 43 28.60 -1.76 1.17
C LEU A 43 28.04 -1.13 -0.13
N GLN A 44 28.15 0.19 -0.31
CA GLN A 44 27.61 0.92 -1.47
C GLN A 44 26.16 0.53 -1.80
N VAL A 45 25.33 0.38 -0.76
CA VAL A 45 23.95 -0.09 -0.91
C VAL A 45 23.21 0.82 -1.91
N PRO A 46 22.64 0.25 -2.98
CA PRO A 46 21.84 1.00 -3.93
C PRO A 46 20.75 1.81 -3.21
N HIS A 47 20.62 3.08 -3.56
CA HIS A 47 19.66 3.99 -2.91
C HIS A 47 18.23 3.46 -2.98
N GLU A 48 17.94 2.62 -3.96
CA GLU A 48 16.66 1.97 -4.18
C GLU A 48 16.26 0.99 -3.07
N LEU A 49 17.23 0.44 -2.33
CA LEU A 49 16.93 -0.39 -1.16
C LEU A 49 16.37 0.42 0.02
N LEU A 50 16.50 1.74 0.01
CA LEU A 50 15.86 2.60 1.01
C LEU A 50 14.33 2.47 0.98
N LEU A 51 13.72 2.19 -0.17
CA LEU A 51 12.27 1.96 -0.23
C LEU A 51 11.89 0.67 0.50
N ALA A 52 12.70 -0.39 0.40
CA ALA A 52 12.45 -1.63 1.15
C ALA A 52 12.59 -1.39 2.66
N VAL A 53 13.60 -0.64 3.09
CA VAL A 53 13.76 -0.23 4.49
C VAL A 53 12.56 0.61 4.96
N ALA A 54 12.14 1.60 4.17
CA ALA A 54 10.97 2.42 4.46
C ALA A 54 9.69 1.58 4.57
N ALA A 55 9.50 0.61 3.68
CA ALA A 55 8.35 -0.31 3.73
C ALA A 55 8.37 -1.19 4.99
N VAL A 56 9.54 -1.66 5.42
CA VAL A 56 9.68 -2.42 6.69
C VAL A 56 9.34 -1.54 7.89
N LEU A 57 9.85 -0.29 7.93
CA LEU A 57 9.53 0.66 9.00
C LEU A 57 8.04 1.02 9.00
N ALA A 58 7.45 1.28 7.84
CA ALA A 58 6.03 1.53 7.66
C ALA A 58 5.19 0.34 8.16
N SER A 59 5.65 -0.88 7.88
CA SER A 59 5.02 -2.12 8.35
C SER A 59 5.09 -2.26 9.87
N ALA A 60 6.24 -1.96 10.46
CA ALA A 60 6.40 -1.96 11.91
C ALA A 60 5.44 -0.93 12.55
N VAL A 61 5.38 0.30 12.03
CA VAL A 61 4.45 1.34 12.52
C VAL A 61 2.99 0.93 12.36
N ALA A 62 2.61 0.32 11.23
CA ALA A 62 1.23 -0.06 10.97
C ALA A 62 0.78 -1.30 11.75
N LEU A 63 1.70 -2.21 12.09
CA LEU A 63 1.38 -3.47 12.79
C LEU A 63 1.61 -3.41 14.30
N ALA A 64 2.50 -2.53 14.79
CA ALA A 64 2.88 -2.48 16.20
C ALA A 64 1.82 -1.90 17.15
N GLU A 65 0.57 -1.73 16.70
CA GLU A 65 -0.51 -1.12 17.50
C GLU A 65 -0.02 0.15 18.22
N VAL A 66 0.63 1.04 17.45
CA VAL A 66 1.14 2.33 17.94
C VAL A 66 0.10 2.97 18.86
N PRO A 67 0.49 3.47 20.04
CA PRO A 67 -0.43 3.86 21.11
C PRO A 67 -1.66 4.61 20.58
N ARG A 68 -2.84 4.31 21.15
CA ARG A 68 -4.18 4.87 20.82
C ARG A 68 -4.22 6.39 20.55
N GLU A 69 -3.19 7.13 20.96
CA GLU A 69 -3.02 8.56 20.72
C GLU A 69 -2.77 8.94 19.25
N ARG A 70 -2.34 8.02 18.35
CA ARG A 70 -2.07 8.33 16.93
C ARG A 70 -2.51 7.24 15.93
N PRO A 71 -3.82 6.92 15.83
CA PRO A 71 -4.33 5.83 14.99
C PRO A 71 -4.09 6.02 13.48
N LEU A 72 -3.84 7.26 13.04
CA LEU A 72 -3.67 7.61 11.62
C LEU A 72 -2.22 7.44 11.12
N ALA A 73 -1.24 7.29 12.01
CA ALA A 73 0.18 7.27 11.62
C ALA A 73 0.50 6.09 10.70
N GLY A 74 0.08 4.87 11.07
CA GLY A 74 0.28 3.67 10.25
C GLY A 74 -0.30 3.79 8.83
N PRO A 75 -1.62 4.04 8.68
CA PRO A 75 -2.24 4.21 7.36
C PRO A 75 -1.58 5.29 6.50
N LEU A 76 -1.24 6.43 7.11
CA LEU A 76 -0.65 7.56 6.40
C LEU A 76 0.77 7.25 5.92
N VAL A 77 1.59 6.61 6.76
CA VAL A 77 2.94 6.19 6.36
C VAL A 77 2.89 5.15 5.24
N LEU A 78 1.96 4.19 5.29
CA LEU A 78 1.77 3.21 4.20
C LEU A 78 1.33 3.88 2.89
N LEU A 79 0.38 4.81 2.95
CA LEU A 79 -0.06 5.58 1.79
C LEU A 79 1.09 6.37 1.16
N LEU A 80 1.85 7.10 1.97
CA LEU A 80 3.00 7.86 1.51
C LEU A 80 4.09 6.96 0.92
N THR A 81 4.33 5.79 1.52
CA THR A 81 5.30 4.81 1.02
C THR A 81 4.87 4.25 -0.34
N GLY A 82 3.57 3.96 -0.52
CA GLY A 82 3.04 3.49 -1.79
C GLY A 82 3.15 4.54 -2.91
N ILE A 83 2.71 5.79 -2.64
CA ILE A 83 2.79 6.89 -3.61
C ILE A 83 4.24 7.24 -3.92
N GLY A 84 5.05 7.47 -2.88
CA GLY A 84 6.46 7.83 -3.01
C GLY A 84 7.27 6.75 -3.73
N GLY A 85 7.05 5.48 -3.37
CA GLY A 85 7.68 4.34 -4.04
C GLY A 85 7.30 4.23 -5.51
N GLY A 86 6.02 4.47 -5.85
CA GLY A 86 5.54 4.45 -7.23
C GLY A 86 6.16 5.56 -8.08
N LEU A 87 6.19 6.79 -7.55
CA LEU A 87 6.82 7.93 -8.22
C LEU A 87 8.33 7.74 -8.38
N TRP A 88 8.99 7.18 -7.36
CA TRP A 88 10.42 6.89 -7.42
C TRP A 88 10.74 5.82 -8.46
N TYR A 89 9.92 4.77 -8.54
CA TYR A 89 10.04 3.78 -9.61
C TYR A 89 9.81 4.42 -10.98
N ALA A 90 8.86 5.34 -11.12
CA ALA A 90 8.66 6.03 -12.40
C ALA A 90 9.88 6.84 -12.85
N ALA A 91 10.60 7.43 -11.91
CA ALA A 91 11.81 8.20 -12.20
C ALA A 91 13.03 7.32 -12.55
N THR A 92 13.21 6.20 -11.85
CA THR A 92 14.46 5.40 -11.93
C THR A 92 14.32 4.09 -12.70
N LYS A 93 13.11 3.51 -12.72
CA LYS A 93 12.76 2.22 -13.33
C LYS A 93 13.59 1.04 -12.78
N SER A 94 14.16 1.19 -11.59
CA SER A 94 15.00 0.17 -10.96
C SER A 94 14.18 -0.99 -10.40
N GLY A 95 14.56 -2.23 -10.74
CA GLY A 95 13.88 -3.44 -10.28
C GLY A 95 13.92 -3.64 -8.77
N LEU A 96 14.91 -3.08 -8.06
CA LEU A 96 15.04 -3.21 -6.60
C LEU A 96 13.87 -2.57 -5.84
N LEU A 97 13.28 -1.50 -6.40
CA LEU A 97 12.13 -0.82 -5.81
C LEU A 97 10.86 -1.70 -5.79
N LEU A 98 10.79 -2.74 -6.63
CA LEU A 98 9.67 -3.68 -6.64
C LEU A 98 9.55 -4.43 -5.31
N VAL A 99 10.66 -4.69 -4.63
CA VAL A 99 10.66 -5.34 -3.31
C VAL A 99 9.94 -4.45 -2.29
N GLY A 100 10.29 -3.16 -2.23
CA GLY A 100 9.66 -2.22 -1.31
C GLY A 100 8.17 -1.98 -1.62
N LEU A 101 7.81 -1.88 -2.90
CA LEU A 101 6.41 -1.77 -3.33
C LEU A 101 5.61 -3.03 -2.97
N GLY A 102 6.17 -4.21 -3.22
CA GLY A 102 5.54 -5.50 -2.87
C GLY A 102 5.28 -5.64 -1.37
N LEU A 103 6.26 -5.28 -0.54
CA LEU A 103 6.09 -5.24 0.92
C LEU A 103 5.00 -4.26 1.34
N THR A 104 4.96 -3.07 0.73
CA THR A 104 3.93 -2.06 1.04
C THR A 104 2.53 -2.56 0.70
N VAL A 105 2.35 -3.25 -0.43
CA VAL A 105 1.07 -3.88 -0.80
C VAL A 105 0.67 -4.95 0.22
N LEU A 106 1.59 -5.86 0.55
CA LEU A 106 1.32 -6.96 1.47
C LEU A 106 0.88 -6.42 2.84
N THR A 107 1.64 -5.48 3.40
CA THR A 107 1.31 -4.90 4.71
C THR A 107 -0.01 -4.14 4.66
N SER A 108 -0.24 -3.32 3.63
CA SER A 108 -1.51 -2.59 3.46
C SER A 108 -2.71 -3.55 3.41
N ALA A 109 -2.57 -4.67 2.70
CA ALA A 109 -3.61 -5.69 2.60
C ALA A 109 -3.87 -6.38 3.95
N ILE A 110 -2.80 -6.74 4.68
CA ILE A 110 -2.89 -7.30 6.03
C ILE A 110 -3.59 -6.32 6.98
N THR A 111 -3.22 -5.04 6.95
CA THR A 111 -3.82 -4.03 7.83
C THR A 111 -5.29 -3.80 7.52
N VAL A 112 -5.67 -3.69 6.24
CA VAL A 112 -7.08 -3.60 5.83
C VAL A 112 -7.86 -4.84 6.30
N ALA A 113 -7.32 -6.03 6.11
CA ALA A 113 -7.96 -7.28 6.51
C ALA A 113 -8.11 -7.41 8.04
N ARG A 114 -7.11 -6.96 8.82
CA ARG A 114 -7.19 -6.93 10.29
C ARG A 114 -8.25 -5.95 10.77
N THR A 115 -8.25 -4.72 10.25
CA THR A 115 -9.21 -3.68 10.64
C THR A 115 -10.64 -4.09 10.27
N TRP A 116 -10.85 -4.68 9.09
CA TRP A 116 -12.17 -5.19 8.68
C TRP A 116 -12.78 -6.16 9.69
N ARG A 117 -11.96 -6.99 10.34
CA ARG A 117 -12.44 -7.99 11.31
C ARG A 117 -12.81 -7.40 12.68
N HIS A 118 -12.41 -6.17 13.01
CA HIS A 118 -12.48 -5.63 14.37
C HIS A 118 -13.29 -4.32 14.49
N SER A 119 -13.81 -3.74 13.40
CA SER A 119 -14.49 -2.43 13.45
C SER A 119 -15.97 -2.53 13.85
N GLU A 120 -16.27 -2.18 15.11
CA GLU A 120 -17.63 -1.86 15.59
C GLU A 120 -17.81 -0.36 15.96
N ALA A 121 -16.76 0.47 15.94
CA ALA A 121 -16.81 1.85 16.43
C ALA A 121 -16.70 2.94 15.34
N ARG A 122 -17.45 4.05 15.53
CA ARG A 122 -17.62 5.18 14.59
C ARG A 122 -16.35 6.04 14.39
N GLU A 123 -15.40 6.02 15.32
CA GLU A 123 -14.12 6.74 15.24
C GLU A 123 -13.14 6.15 14.20
N ASP A 124 -13.37 4.92 13.73
CA ASP A 124 -12.47 4.22 12.81
C ASP A 124 -12.65 4.61 11.33
N ARG A 125 -13.60 5.49 10.99
CA ARG A 125 -13.96 5.73 9.58
C ARG A 125 -12.83 6.38 8.78
N LEU A 126 -12.15 7.39 9.32
CA LEU A 126 -11.02 8.05 8.65
C LEU A 126 -9.84 7.10 8.48
N GLN A 127 -9.57 6.28 9.49
CA GLN A 127 -8.52 5.27 9.44
C GLN A 127 -8.82 4.21 8.37
N ALA A 128 -10.06 3.72 8.30
CA ALA A 128 -10.49 2.79 7.26
C ALA A 128 -10.34 3.39 5.86
N VAL A 129 -10.72 4.66 5.67
CA VAL A 129 -10.53 5.38 4.40
C VAL A 129 -9.06 5.43 4.00
N LEU A 130 -8.18 5.86 4.92
CA LEU A 130 -6.74 5.96 4.64
C LEU A 130 -6.11 4.60 4.35
N LEU A 131 -6.52 3.53 5.05
CA LEU A 131 -6.01 2.18 4.81
C LEU A 131 -6.40 1.67 3.41
N TRP A 132 -7.66 1.88 3.00
CA TRP A 132 -8.12 1.52 1.67
C TRP A 132 -7.45 2.34 0.58
N TYR A 133 -7.28 3.64 0.79
CA TYR A 133 -6.55 4.50 -0.15
C TYR A 133 -5.06 4.12 -0.22
N GLY A 134 -4.43 3.81 0.91
CA GLY A 134 -3.05 3.32 0.98
C GLY A 134 -2.87 2.03 0.21
N LEU A 135 -3.75 1.05 0.44
CA LEU A 135 -3.77 -0.21 -0.32
C LEU A 135 -3.97 0.03 -1.82
N THR A 136 -4.92 0.88 -2.18
CA THR A 136 -5.24 1.19 -3.59
C THR A 136 -4.04 1.82 -4.29
N ALA A 137 -3.43 2.84 -3.67
CA ALA A 137 -2.24 3.49 -4.19
C ALA A 137 -1.07 2.50 -4.33
N ALA A 138 -0.83 1.67 -3.30
CA ALA A 138 0.23 0.67 -3.32
C ALA A 138 0.02 -0.37 -4.43
N VAL A 139 -1.21 -0.89 -4.61
CA VAL A 139 -1.51 -1.88 -5.65
C VAL A 139 -1.38 -1.27 -7.04
N ILE A 140 -1.87 -0.05 -7.27
CA ILE A 140 -1.71 0.65 -8.55
C ILE A 140 -0.23 0.86 -8.85
N ALA A 141 0.53 1.41 -7.89
CA ALA A 141 1.97 1.63 -8.04
C ALA A 141 2.73 0.33 -8.32
N ALA A 142 2.51 -0.71 -7.51
CA ALA A 142 3.18 -2.00 -7.64
C ALA A 142 2.80 -2.73 -8.93
N SER A 143 1.51 -2.76 -9.29
CA SER A 143 1.06 -3.44 -10.53
C SER A 143 1.56 -2.73 -11.79
N TRP A 144 1.59 -1.40 -11.78
CA TRP A 144 2.21 -0.63 -12.86
C TRP A 144 3.72 -0.89 -12.94
N ALA A 145 4.43 -0.80 -11.81
CA ALA A 145 5.87 -0.99 -11.76
C ALA A 145 6.27 -2.41 -12.21
N PHE A 146 5.56 -3.42 -11.70
CA PHE A 146 5.72 -4.80 -12.09
C PHE A 146 5.46 -5.00 -13.59
N TYR A 147 4.35 -4.47 -14.10
CA TYR A 147 4.04 -4.54 -15.52
C TYR A 147 5.16 -3.92 -16.36
N PHE A 148 5.61 -2.71 -16.00
CA PHE A 148 6.66 -2.02 -16.74
C PHE A 148 8.00 -2.77 -16.67
N HIS A 149 8.39 -3.28 -15.51
CA HIS A 149 9.64 -4.01 -15.35
C HIS A 149 9.67 -5.29 -16.17
N PHE A 150 8.65 -6.13 -16.04
CA PHE A 150 8.67 -7.47 -16.62
C PHE A 150 8.15 -7.53 -18.04
N PHE A 151 7.12 -6.73 -18.37
CA PHE A 151 6.47 -6.78 -19.68
C PHE A 151 6.96 -5.69 -20.64
N THR A 152 7.55 -4.59 -20.14
CA THR A 152 8.08 -3.51 -21.01
C THR A 152 9.61 -3.53 -21.08
N LEU A 153 10.31 -3.76 -19.98
CA LEU A 153 11.79 -3.82 -19.95
C LEU A 153 12.36 -5.25 -20.02
N GLY A 154 11.54 -6.26 -19.70
CA GLY A 154 11.96 -7.66 -19.62
C GLY A 154 12.04 -8.40 -20.96
N PHE A 155 12.47 -9.67 -20.89
CA PHE A 155 12.90 -10.56 -21.99
C PHE A 155 11.86 -10.91 -23.08
N ALA A 156 10.60 -10.47 -22.98
CA ALA A 156 9.60 -10.83 -23.97
C ALA A 156 9.58 -9.83 -25.12
N ALA A 157 9.58 -10.31 -26.36
CA ALA A 157 9.27 -9.47 -27.51
C ALA A 157 7.95 -8.73 -27.26
N ASP A 158 7.97 -7.41 -27.46
CA ASP A 158 6.85 -6.51 -27.21
C ASP A 158 5.68 -6.86 -28.15
N ASP A 159 4.78 -7.70 -27.67
CA ASP A 159 3.52 -7.98 -28.33
C ASP A 159 2.53 -6.85 -27.99
N ILE A 160 2.05 -6.16 -29.03
CA ILE A 160 1.12 -5.04 -28.94
C ILE A 160 -0.13 -5.40 -28.11
N GLY A 161 -0.57 -6.66 -28.12
CA GLY A 161 -1.70 -7.14 -27.33
C GLY A 161 -1.45 -7.15 -25.81
N ARG A 162 -0.21 -7.35 -25.36
CA ARG A 162 0.14 -7.36 -23.92
C ARG A 162 -0.07 -6.01 -23.25
N ARG A 163 0.01 -4.92 -24.04
CA ARG A 163 -0.21 -3.54 -23.60
C ARG A 163 -1.61 -3.31 -23.04
N LEU A 164 -2.59 -4.09 -23.47
CA LEU A 164 -3.97 -4.01 -22.97
C LEU A 164 -4.19 -4.72 -21.64
N VAL A 165 -3.32 -5.67 -21.26
CA VAL A 165 -3.52 -6.52 -20.08
C VAL A 165 -3.62 -5.70 -18.81
N LEU A 166 -2.73 -4.72 -18.61
CA LEU A 166 -2.77 -3.85 -17.43
C LEU A 166 -4.03 -2.98 -17.42
N THR A 167 -4.40 -2.39 -18.58
CA THR A 167 -5.58 -1.53 -18.70
C THR A 167 -6.86 -2.30 -18.38
N LEU A 168 -7.04 -3.47 -19.00
CA LEU A 168 -8.20 -4.32 -18.79
C LEU A 168 -8.22 -4.90 -17.37
N GLY A 169 -7.06 -5.27 -16.82
CA GLY A 169 -6.92 -5.72 -15.44
C GLY A 169 -7.38 -4.66 -14.44
N TRP A 170 -6.86 -3.43 -14.54
CA TRP A 170 -7.30 -2.32 -13.70
C TRP A 170 -8.79 -2.02 -13.87
N LEU A 171 -9.29 -2.03 -15.10
CA LEU A 171 -10.71 -1.77 -15.34
C LEU A 171 -11.60 -2.85 -14.73
N ALA A 172 -11.27 -4.13 -14.91
CA ALA A 172 -12.02 -5.24 -14.35
C ALA A 172 -12.00 -5.23 -12.82
N THR A 173 -10.82 -4.99 -12.21
CA THR A 173 -10.69 -4.81 -10.76
C THR A 173 -11.53 -3.62 -10.28
N GLY A 174 -11.45 -2.48 -10.97
CA GLY A 174 -12.19 -1.27 -10.61
C GLY A 174 -13.71 -1.46 -10.66
N VAL A 175 -14.22 -2.04 -11.75
CA VAL A 175 -15.65 -2.38 -11.88
C VAL A 175 -16.07 -3.38 -10.80
N GLY A 176 -15.27 -4.42 -10.55
CA GLY A 176 -15.51 -5.41 -9.51
C GLY A 176 -15.63 -4.78 -8.12
N LEU A 177 -14.70 -3.88 -7.76
CA LEU A 177 -14.71 -3.16 -6.50
C LEU A 177 -15.89 -2.19 -6.39
N VAL A 178 -16.28 -1.50 -7.46
CA VAL A 178 -17.47 -0.64 -7.47
C VAL A 178 -18.74 -1.45 -7.21
N VAL A 179 -18.91 -2.58 -7.91
CA VAL A 179 -20.08 -3.46 -7.74
C VAL A 179 -20.07 -4.05 -6.33
N TYR A 180 -18.94 -4.57 -5.87
CA TYR A 180 -18.80 -5.17 -4.55
C TYR A 180 -19.02 -4.14 -3.41
N GLY A 181 -18.43 -2.95 -3.52
CA GLY A 181 -18.62 -1.87 -2.56
C GLY A 181 -20.09 -1.44 -2.48
N ARG A 182 -20.79 -1.34 -3.61
CA ARG A 182 -22.25 -1.09 -3.62
C ARG A 182 -23.04 -2.22 -2.95
N MET A 183 -22.70 -3.48 -3.23
CA MET A 183 -23.36 -4.63 -2.60
C MET A 183 -23.21 -4.66 -1.08
N ARG A 184 -22.08 -4.17 -0.56
CA ARG A 184 -21.80 -4.11 0.87
C ARG A 184 -22.25 -2.81 1.54
N GLY A 185 -22.68 -1.80 0.78
CA GLY A 185 -22.94 -0.46 1.30
C GLY A 185 -21.68 0.32 1.69
N GLU A 186 -20.50 -0.14 1.26
CA GLU A 186 -19.20 0.38 1.66
C GLU A 186 -18.66 1.36 0.62
N GLY A 187 -18.88 2.66 0.90
CA GLY A 187 -18.46 3.75 -0.01
C GLY A 187 -16.96 3.75 -0.31
N VAL A 188 -16.13 3.40 0.66
CA VAL A 188 -14.66 3.46 0.53
C VAL A 188 -14.13 2.45 -0.49
N ILE A 189 -14.68 1.23 -0.51
CA ILE A 189 -14.30 0.20 -1.49
C ILE A 189 -14.73 0.61 -2.89
N ARG A 190 -15.91 1.26 -3.00
CA ARG A 190 -16.40 1.79 -4.26
C ARG A 190 -15.48 2.89 -4.79
N ASP A 191 -15.01 3.79 -3.93
CA ASP A 191 -14.10 4.87 -4.30
C ASP A 191 -12.73 4.33 -4.74
N ALA A 192 -12.21 3.30 -4.06
CA ALA A 192 -11.04 2.55 -4.52
C ALA A 192 -11.25 1.97 -5.93
N GLY A 193 -12.43 1.40 -6.20
CA GLY A 193 -12.80 0.93 -7.52
C GLY A 193 -12.79 2.02 -8.59
N PHE A 194 -13.30 3.22 -8.27
CA PHE A 194 -13.23 4.36 -9.18
C PHE A 194 -11.81 4.83 -9.44
N ALA A 195 -10.90 4.76 -8.48
CA ALA A 195 -9.48 5.07 -8.70
C ALA A 195 -8.85 4.13 -9.74
N PHE A 196 -9.11 2.83 -9.65
CA PHE A 196 -8.66 1.87 -10.67
C PHE A 196 -9.25 2.16 -12.06
N ILE A 197 -10.54 2.47 -12.14
CA ILE A 197 -11.19 2.85 -13.41
C ILE A 197 -10.54 4.12 -13.97
N ALA A 198 -10.32 5.14 -13.15
CA ALA A 198 -9.69 6.39 -13.57
C ALA A 198 -8.27 6.17 -14.11
N MET A 199 -7.47 5.33 -13.44
CA MET A 199 -6.13 4.98 -13.93
C MET A 199 -6.16 4.16 -15.21
N ALA A 200 -7.09 3.21 -15.34
CA ALA A 200 -7.30 2.44 -16.57
C ALA A 200 -7.69 3.35 -17.74
N LEU A 201 -8.65 4.26 -17.55
CA LEU A 201 -9.08 5.22 -18.56
C LEU A 201 -7.97 6.22 -18.91
N GLY A 202 -7.23 6.72 -17.91
CA GLY A 202 -6.08 7.58 -18.12
C GLY A 202 -5.03 6.91 -19.00
N LYS A 203 -4.65 5.66 -18.69
CA LYS A 203 -3.74 4.87 -19.53
C LYS A 203 -4.34 4.62 -20.92
N ALA A 204 -5.61 4.23 -21.00
CA ALA A 204 -6.26 3.95 -22.28
C ALA A 204 -6.23 5.18 -23.20
N LEU A 205 -6.62 6.34 -22.68
CA LEU A 205 -6.77 7.58 -23.45
C LEU A 205 -5.43 8.25 -23.76
N LEU A 206 -4.46 8.22 -22.86
CA LEU A 206 -3.18 8.92 -23.03
C LEU A 206 -2.13 8.04 -23.72
N TYR A 207 -2.16 6.73 -23.49
CA TYR A 207 -1.12 5.81 -23.95
C TYR A 207 -1.62 4.82 -25.00
N ASP A 208 -2.72 4.11 -24.74
CA ASP A 208 -3.15 3.03 -25.62
C ASP A 208 -3.70 3.58 -26.95
N THR A 209 -4.35 4.74 -26.95
CA THR A 209 -4.80 5.45 -28.17
C THR A 209 -3.66 5.90 -29.07
N THR A 210 -2.44 6.05 -28.56
CA THR A 210 -1.29 6.51 -29.37
C THR A 210 -0.38 5.35 -29.78
N HIS A 211 -0.39 4.25 -29.02
CA HIS A 211 0.56 3.14 -29.20
C HIS A 211 -0.07 1.83 -29.68
N LEU A 212 -1.39 1.69 -29.70
CA LEU A 212 -2.06 0.51 -30.28
C LEU A 212 -2.38 0.72 -31.77
N ASN A 213 -2.34 -0.39 -32.52
CA ASN A 213 -2.88 -0.44 -33.87
C ASN A 213 -4.40 -0.14 -33.88
N GLY A 214 -4.94 0.25 -35.04
CA GLY A 214 -6.33 0.71 -35.16
C GLY A 214 -7.34 -0.30 -34.62
N THR A 215 -7.18 -1.59 -34.97
CA THR A 215 -8.11 -2.65 -34.56
C THR A 215 -8.10 -2.89 -33.04
N LEU A 216 -6.92 -3.04 -32.42
CA LEU A 216 -6.80 -3.25 -30.98
C LEU A 216 -7.26 -2.05 -30.17
N ARG A 217 -7.08 -0.83 -30.70
CA ARG A 217 -7.61 0.39 -30.08
C ARG A 217 -9.13 0.38 -30.03
N VAL A 218 -9.79 0.09 -31.15
CA VAL A 218 -11.26 0.00 -31.21
C VAL A 218 -11.76 -1.11 -30.31
N ALA A 219 -11.17 -2.31 -30.39
CA ALA A 219 -11.55 -3.45 -29.55
C ALA A 219 -11.35 -3.16 -28.06
N GLY A 220 -10.24 -2.52 -27.67
CA GLY A 220 -9.94 -2.15 -26.30
C GLY A 220 -10.93 -1.12 -25.74
N LEU A 221 -11.25 -0.07 -26.51
CA LEU A 221 -12.23 0.94 -26.10
C LEU A 221 -13.65 0.37 -26.03
N ALA A 222 -14.05 -0.46 -27.00
CA ALA A 222 -15.34 -1.13 -27.00
C ALA A 222 -15.46 -2.09 -25.80
N GLY A 223 -14.44 -2.90 -25.54
CA GLY A 223 -14.38 -3.80 -24.38
C GLY A 223 -14.43 -3.03 -23.06
N ALA A 224 -13.72 -1.91 -22.96
CA ALA A 224 -13.77 -1.04 -21.78
C ALA A 224 -15.17 -0.46 -21.55
N GLY A 225 -15.79 0.08 -22.60
CA GLY A 225 -17.17 0.57 -22.56
C GLY A 225 -18.17 -0.52 -22.15
N ALA A 226 -18.04 -1.72 -22.73
CA ALA A 226 -18.88 -2.87 -22.39
C ALA A 226 -18.75 -3.27 -20.91
N LEU A 227 -17.53 -3.29 -20.36
CA LEU A 227 -17.30 -3.59 -18.94
C LEU A 227 -17.95 -2.54 -18.03
N MET A 228 -17.80 -1.26 -18.34
CA MET A 228 -18.41 -0.18 -17.56
C MET A 228 -19.94 -0.21 -17.63
N LEU A 229 -20.51 -0.38 -18.82
CA LEU A 229 -21.97 -0.51 -19.01
C LEU A 229 -22.53 -1.75 -18.31
N GLY A 230 -21.84 -2.89 -18.43
CA GLY A 230 -22.20 -4.12 -17.72
C GLY A 230 -22.17 -3.96 -16.21
N GLY A 231 -21.13 -3.30 -15.67
CA GLY A 231 -21.05 -2.96 -14.24
C GLY A 231 -22.16 -2.02 -13.78
N ALA A 232 -22.51 -1.02 -14.60
CA ALA A 232 -23.62 -0.09 -14.32
C ALA A 232 -24.98 -0.81 -14.31
N TRP A 233 -25.23 -1.68 -15.30
CA TRP A 233 -26.44 -2.49 -15.38
C TRP A 233 -26.58 -3.48 -14.21
N LEU A 234 -25.51 -4.18 -13.85
CA LEU A 234 -25.49 -5.05 -12.66
C LEU A 234 -25.78 -4.28 -11.37
N SER A 235 -25.32 -3.04 -11.29
CA SER A 235 -25.55 -2.17 -10.14
C SER A 235 -26.99 -1.63 -10.09
N SER A 236 -27.60 -1.30 -11.24
CA SER A 236 -28.96 -0.74 -11.29
C SER A 236 -30.04 -1.79 -11.01
N GLN A 237 -29.89 -3.02 -11.54
CA GLN A 237 -30.85 -4.10 -11.27
C GLN A 237 -31.00 -4.43 -9.78
N ARG A 238 -29.92 -4.29 -9.03
CA ARG A 238 -29.92 -4.60 -7.59
C ARG A 238 -30.60 -3.50 -6.77
N THR A 239 -30.42 -2.24 -7.17
CA THR A 239 -31.11 -1.11 -6.53
C THR A 239 -32.63 -1.22 -6.71
N ALA A 240 -33.07 -1.67 -7.89
CA ALA A 240 -34.48 -1.91 -8.18
C ALA A 240 -35.09 -3.15 -7.49
N ARG A 241 -34.28 -4.07 -6.96
CA ARG A 241 -34.76 -5.26 -6.20
C ARG A 241 -34.80 -5.04 -4.68
N SER A 242 -34.13 -3.99 -4.19
CA SER A 242 -34.07 -3.63 -2.77
C SER A 242 -35.02 -2.49 -2.39
N ALA A 243 -35.68 -1.87 -3.38
CA ALA A 243 -36.74 -0.87 -3.22
C ALA A 243 -38.10 -1.56 -3.36
#